data_AF-A0A2E9SNB1-F1
#
_entry.id   AF-A0A2E9SNB1-F1
#
_cell.length_a   1.000
_cell.length_b   1.000
_cell.length_c   1.000
_cell.angle_alpha   90.00
_cell.angle_beta   90.00
_cell.angle_gamma   90.00
#
_symmetry.space_group_name_H-M   'P 1'
#
loop_
_entity.id
_entity.type
_entity.pdbx_description
1 polymer ?
#
loop_
_entity_poly.entity_id
_entity_poly.type
_entity_poly.pdbx_seq_one_letter_code
_entity_poly.pdbx_strand_id
1 'polypeptide(L)'
;MYDAIEDAVDELEADVDCEIAGTVLTLRCPDGSALIFSRQAATQELWLAARSGGYHFSWDGTQWFCNREQQTLQQLLDAAAESQIGERLPLSW
;
A
#
# COMPACT_ATOMS: atom_id res chain seq x y z
N MET A 1 8.74 -3.06 -6.32
CA MET A 1 7.50 -2.89 -5.54
C MET A 1 7.32 -1.46 -5.10
N TYR A 2 8.21 -0.89 -4.27
CA TYR A 2 8.09 0.53 -3.90
C TYR A 2 8.23 1.45 -5.10
N ASP A 3 9.18 1.18 -5.99
CA ASP A 3 9.31 1.91 -7.26
C ASP A 3 8.00 1.85 -8.09
N ALA A 4 7.36 0.69 -8.18
CA ALA A 4 6.07 0.56 -8.87
C ALA A 4 4.91 1.30 -8.18
N ILE A 5 4.98 1.48 -6.86
CA ILE A 5 4.00 2.30 -6.12
C ILE A 5 4.28 3.78 -6.36
N GLU A 6 5.54 4.20 -6.38
CA GLU A 6 5.96 5.57 -6.71
C GLU A 6 5.54 5.93 -8.13
N ASP A 7 5.84 5.09 -9.12
CA ASP A 7 5.41 5.26 -10.52
C ASP A 7 3.87 5.36 -10.61
N ALA A 8 3.14 4.51 -9.89
CA ALA A 8 1.68 4.55 -9.87
C ALA A 8 1.11 5.81 -9.20
N VAL A 9 1.83 6.40 -8.25
CA VAL A 9 1.45 7.67 -7.62
C VAL A 9 1.64 8.83 -8.61
N ASP A 10 2.68 8.82 -9.44
CA ASP A 10 2.90 9.87 -10.45
C ASP A 10 1.82 9.91 -11.53
N GLU A 11 1.06 8.82 -11.70
CA GLU A 11 -0.08 8.72 -12.62
C GLU A 11 -1.41 9.21 -12.03
N LEU A 12 -1.46 9.53 -10.74
CA LEU A 12 -2.66 9.98 -10.04
C LEU A 12 -3.02 11.43 -10.38
N GLU A 13 -4.32 11.73 -10.41
CA GLU A 13 -4.80 13.12 -10.44
C GLU A 13 -4.80 13.74 -9.03
N ALA A 14 -4.87 12.89 -7.99
CA ALA A 14 -4.84 13.29 -6.61
C ALA A 14 -3.45 13.75 -6.16
N ASP A 15 -3.41 14.78 -5.31
CA ASP A 15 -2.19 15.31 -4.70
C ASP A 15 -1.69 14.36 -3.59
N VAL A 16 -0.89 13.37 -3.97
CA VAL A 16 -0.35 12.35 -3.06
C VAL A 16 1.17 12.49 -2.98
N ASP A 17 1.68 12.80 -1.79
CA ASP A 17 3.13 12.78 -1.57
C ASP A 17 3.62 11.35 -1.30
N CYS A 18 4.63 10.91 -2.05
CA CYS A 18 5.33 9.65 -1.79
C CYS A 18 6.68 9.90 -1.11
N GLU A 19 6.95 9.23 0.01
CA GLU A 19 8.22 9.32 0.74
C GLU A 19 8.74 7.92 1.08
N ILE A 20 9.98 7.62 0.69
CA ILE A 20 10.67 6.36 1.02
C ILE A 20 11.79 6.63 2.03
N ALA A 21 11.67 6.02 3.21
CA ALA A 21 12.65 6.07 4.29
C ALA A 21 13.07 4.65 4.68
N GLY A 22 14.12 4.15 4.03
CA GLY A 22 14.65 2.80 4.27
C GLY A 22 13.66 1.69 3.90
N THR A 23 13.12 1.01 4.90
CA THR A 23 12.14 -0.08 4.70
C THR A 23 10.69 0.37 4.73
N VAL A 24 10.45 1.68 4.91
CA VAL A 24 9.12 2.28 5.01
C VAL A 24 8.85 3.14 3.79
N LEU A 25 7.65 3.01 3.22
CA LEU A 25 7.10 3.91 2.21
C LEU A 25 5.84 4.55 2.80
N THR A 26 5.73 5.87 2.71
CA THR A 26 4.60 6.65 3.20
C THR A 26 3.96 7.39 2.02
N LEU A 27 2.66 7.15 1.81
CA LEU A 27 1.83 7.95 0.91
C LEU A 27 0.98 8.89 1.76
N ARG A 28 1.15 10.22 1.60
CA ARG A 28 0.30 11.21 2.26
C ARG A 28 -0.89 11.49 1.37
N CYS A 29 -2.09 11.22 1.86
CA CYS A 29 -3.31 11.36 1.10
C CYS A 29 -3.81 12.83 1.14
N PRO A 30 -4.62 13.27 0.15
CA PRO A 30 -5.13 14.64 0.09
C PRO A 30 -5.97 15.05 1.31
N ASP A 31 -6.59 14.08 1.98
CA ASP A 31 -7.39 14.31 3.18
C ASP A 31 -6.57 14.39 4.49
N GLY A 32 -5.23 14.38 4.37
CA GLY A 32 -4.29 14.48 5.48
C GLY A 32 -3.99 13.16 6.20
N SER A 33 -4.62 12.05 5.79
CA SER A 33 -4.23 10.72 6.28
C SER A 33 -3.05 10.14 5.51
N ALA A 34 -2.64 8.92 5.87
CA ALA A 34 -1.55 8.25 5.21
C ALA A 34 -1.86 6.77 4.95
N LEU A 35 -1.25 6.25 3.89
CA LEU A 35 -1.03 4.82 3.68
C LEU A 35 0.45 4.55 3.91
N ILE A 36 0.77 3.67 4.87
CA ILE A 36 2.16 3.40 5.24
C ILE A 36 2.47 1.94 4.99
N PHE A 37 3.42 1.70 4.11
CA PHE A 37 3.97 0.37 3.87
C PHE A 37 5.25 0.18 4.67
N SER A 38 5.46 -1.01 5.22
CA SER A 38 6.74 -1.38 5.83
C SER A 38 7.13 -2.81 5.51
N ARG A 39 8.40 -3.03 5.18
CA ARG A 39 8.95 -4.37 4.92
C ARG A 39 9.59 -4.94 6.17
N GLN A 40 9.13 -6.13 6.59
CA GLN A 40 9.62 -6.82 7.77
C GLN A 40 10.54 -7.98 7.37
N ALA A 41 11.86 -7.71 7.31
CA ALA A 41 12.84 -8.69 6.86
C ALA A 41 12.89 -9.97 7.71
N ALA A 42 12.64 -9.86 9.01
CA ALA A 42 12.68 -11.00 9.94
C ALA A 42 11.53 -12.00 9.71
N THR A 43 10.34 -11.51 9.36
CA THR A 43 9.14 -12.33 9.15
C THR A 43 8.85 -12.58 7.67
N GLN A 44 9.58 -11.92 6.77
CA GLN A 44 9.34 -11.93 5.32
C GLN A 44 7.93 -11.43 4.96
N GLU A 45 7.45 -10.44 5.72
CA GLU A 45 6.13 -9.85 5.51
C GLU A 45 6.23 -8.44 4.93
N LEU A 46 5.17 -8.06 4.23
CA LEU A 46 4.84 -6.68 3.91
C LEU A 46 3.69 -6.25 4.80
N TRP A 47 3.78 -5.10 5.44
CA TRP A 47 2.67 -4.53 6.21
C TRP A 47 2.15 -3.25 5.56
N LEU A 48 0.85 -3.03 5.64
CA LEU A 48 0.16 -1.79 5.26
C LEU A 48 -0.61 -1.27 6.47
N ALA A 49 -0.35 -0.04 6.89
CA ALA A 49 -1.21 0.71 7.79
C ALA A 49 -2.05 1.70 6.98
N ALA A 50 -3.36 1.62 7.14
CA ALA A 50 -4.36 2.50 6.55
C ALA A 50 -5.33 2.98 7.64
N ARG A 51 -6.18 3.96 7.33
CA ARG A 51 -7.26 4.42 8.22
C ARG A 51 -8.19 3.28 8.63
N SER A 52 -8.44 2.34 7.73
CA SER A 52 -9.27 1.16 7.96
C SER A 52 -8.63 0.10 8.85
N GLY A 53 -7.31 0.17 9.08
CA GLY A 53 -6.58 -0.76 9.95
C GLY A 53 -5.16 -1.08 9.48
N GLY A 54 -4.51 -2.00 10.21
CA GLY A 54 -3.21 -2.55 9.85
C GLY A 54 -3.31 -3.96 9.28
N TYR A 55 -2.71 -4.19 8.12
CA TYR A 55 -2.76 -5.43 7.36
C TYR A 55 -1.37 -6.01 7.17
N HIS A 56 -1.21 -7.30 7.43
CA HIS A 56 0.05 -8.01 7.25
C HIS A 56 -0.12 -9.00 6.11
N PHE A 57 0.84 -9.01 5.20
CA PHE A 57 0.84 -9.84 4.00
C PHE A 57 2.05 -10.76 4.01
N SER A 58 1.81 -12.02 3.73
CA SER A 58 2.85 -12.99 3.40
C SER A 58 2.79 -13.29 1.92
N TRP A 59 3.93 -13.62 1.31
CA TRP A 59 3.97 -14.08 -0.08
C TRP A 59 3.51 -15.54 -0.15
N ASP A 60 2.48 -15.85 -0.94
CA ASP A 60 1.95 -17.21 -1.11
C ASP A 60 2.63 -18.00 -2.25
N GLY A 61 3.60 -17.40 -2.93
CA GLY A 61 4.24 -17.92 -4.14
C GLY A 61 3.84 -17.17 -5.41
N THR A 62 2.68 -16.51 -5.41
CA THR A 62 2.11 -15.80 -6.55
C THR A 62 1.77 -14.35 -6.23
N GLN A 63 1.32 -14.07 -5.00
CA GLN A 63 0.88 -12.74 -4.59
C GLN A 63 1.06 -12.50 -3.08
N TRP A 64 0.98 -11.24 -2.69
CA TRP A 64 0.92 -10.83 -1.29
C TRP A 64 -0.49 -11.02 -0.76
N PHE A 65 -0.67 -11.89 0.24
CA PHE A 65 -1.97 -12.29 0.76
C PHE A 65 -2.09 -12.02 2.26
N CYS A 66 -3.21 -11.42 2.67
CA CYS A 66 -3.53 -11.20 4.08
C CYS A 66 -4.42 -12.33 4.59
N ASN A 67 -3.85 -13.24 5.38
CA ASN A 67 -4.58 -14.38 5.94
C ASN A 67 -5.73 -13.97 6.88
N ARG A 68 -5.62 -12.82 7.55
CA ARG A 68 -6.66 -12.36 8.48
C ARG A 68 -7.91 -11.88 7.75
N GLU A 69 -7.73 -11.11 6.69
CA GLU A 69 -8.85 -10.55 5.90
C GLU A 69 -9.29 -11.49 4.77
N GLN A 70 -8.50 -12.52 4.44
CA GLN A 70 -8.70 -13.40 3.28
C GLN A 70 -8.72 -12.60 1.96
N GLN A 71 -7.86 -11.59 1.86
CA GLN A 71 -7.78 -10.68 0.72
C GLN A 71 -6.33 -10.46 0.29
N THR A 72 -6.15 -10.13 -0.98
CA THR A 72 -4.84 -9.79 -1.55
C THR A 72 -4.43 -8.37 -1.18
N LEU A 73 -3.14 -8.06 -1.33
CA LEU A 73 -2.63 -6.69 -1.21
C LEU A 73 -3.39 -5.71 -2.10
N GLN A 74 -3.62 -6.07 -3.37
CA GLN A 74 -4.32 -5.21 -4.31
C GLN A 74 -5.74 -4.90 -3.87
N GLN A 75 -6.49 -5.91 -3.40
CA GLN A 75 -7.87 -5.69 -2.96
C GLN A 75 -7.96 -4.72 -1.77
N LEU A 76 -7.06 -4.88 -0.79
CA LEU A 76 -7.03 -4.02 0.39
C LEU A 76 -6.47 -2.63 0.07
N LEU A 77 -5.47 -2.54 -0.82
CA LEU A 77 -4.91 -1.28 -1.27
C LEU A 77 -5.90 -0.48 -2.11
N ASP A 78 -6.62 -1.12 -3.03
CA ASP A 78 -7.68 -0.48 -3.82
C ASP A 78 -8.73 0.13 -2.91
N ALA A 79 -9.22 -0.62 -1.93
CA ALA A 79 -10.22 -0.12 -0.97
C ALA A 79 -9.69 1.04 -0.12
N ALA A 80 -8.44 0.95 0.35
CA ALA A 80 -7.81 2.00 1.14
C ALA A 80 -7.53 3.27 0.32
N ALA A 81 -7.05 3.12 -0.92
CA ALA A 81 -6.77 4.21 -1.85
C ALA A 81 -8.07 4.90 -2.29
N GLU A 82 -9.11 4.17 -2.68
CA GLU A 82 -10.44 4.75 -2.95
C GLU A 82 -10.96 5.55 -1.75
N SER A 83 -10.77 5.03 -0.53
CA SER A 83 -11.29 5.68 0.67
C SER A 83 -10.49 6.92 1.12
N GLN A 84 -9.17 6.96 0.93
CA GLN A 84 -8.31 8.02 1.49
C GLN A 84 -7.76 8.96 0.42
N ILE A 85 -7.53 8.48 -0.79
CA ILE A 85 -7.01 9.23 -1.94
C ILE A 85 -8.16 9.69 -2.84
N GLY A 86 -9.19 8.85 -2.99
CA GLY A 86 -10.33 9.10 -3.89
C GLY A 86 -10.21 8.37 -5.24
N GLU A 87 -9.11 7.66 -5.46
CA GLU A 87 -8.82 6.89 -6.67
C GLU A 87 -7.88 5.72 -6.35
N ARG A 88 -7.79 4.75 -7.27
CA ARG A 88 -6.94 3.57 -7.12
C ARG A 88 -5.56 3.83 -7.71
N LEU A 89 -4.55 3.20 -7.13
CA LEU A 89 -3.22 3.16 -7.72
C LEU A 89 -3.22 2.23 -8.95
N PRO A 90 -2.82 2.69 -10.15
CA PRO A 90 -2.78 1.90 -11.38
C PRO A 90 -1.61 0.89 -11.38
N LEU A 91 -1.62 -0.04 -10.42
CA LEU A 91 -0.56 -1.03 -10.26
C LEU A 91 -0.72 -2.22 -11.24
N SER A 92 0.40 -2.61 -11.85
CA SER A 92 0.52 -3.79 -12.72
C SER A 92 1.72 -4.64 -12.29
N TRP A 93 1.65 -5.22 -11.09
CA TRP A 93 2.67 -6.16 -10.59
C TRP A 93 2.49 -7.57 -11.16
#